data_AF-A0A3S3NRA2-F1
#
_entry.id   AF-A0A3S3NRA2-F1
#
_cell.length_a   1.000
_cell.length_b   1.000
_cell.length_c   1.000
_cell.angle_alpha   90.00
_cell.angle_beta   90.00
_cell.angle_gamma   90.00
#
_symmetry.space_group_name_H-M   'P 1'
#
loop_
_entity.id
_entity.type
_entity.pdbx_description
1 polymer ?
#
loop_
_entity_poly.entity_id
_entity_poly.type
_entity_poly.pdbx_seq_one_letter_code
_entity_poly.pdbx_strand_id
1 'polypeptide(L)'
;MSYYLNNDIDNNTFAHTLHRFSNDELKTLINDRENGDAKIDELIKDHPQIKKLESDREMLIASNKSLAEYNVSREPSYRQMRQSLVNSHKETNDLKREVESKKSKLEEINRQTSLDTTLALLQTAAAEAEEESDTIANKFLASELTLDEFLTQFLDKRKLSHLRRIKTEKLMEYVRKNQSSYNQMPTTSNATPPYPLRPAPPPPSFGAQMPPYPMVANPAPIGYPSAANTDFPFSRPTFR
;
A
#
# COMPACT_ATOMS: atom_id res chain seq x y z
N MET A 1 22.69 -31.62 -4.27
CA MET A 1 21.77 -32.55 -3.60
C MET A 1 22.21 -33.97 -3.93
N SER A 2 22.95 -34.61 -3.02
CA SER A 2 23.29 -36.03 -3.10
C SER A 2 22.66 -36.71 -1.89
N TYR A 3 21.37 -37.02 -1.96
CA TYR A 3 20.67 -37.74 -0.90
C TYR A 3 20.87 -39.27 -0.99
N TYR A 4 21.62 -39.75 -1.99
CA TYR A 4 21.85 -41.16 -2.28
C TYR A 4 23.30 -41.45 -2.68
N LEU A 5 24.28 -40.93 -1.95
CA LEU A 5 25.68 -41.34 -2.15
C LEU A 5 26.18 -41.98 -0.86
N ASN A 6 26.28 -43.30 -0.91
CA ASN A 6 26.78 -44.25 0.10
C ASN A 6 25.84 -44.58 1.28
N ASN A 7 24.72 -45.23 0.97
CA ASN A 7 23.97 -46.05 1.94
C ASN A 7 24.32 -47.54 1.83
N ASP A 8 25.47 -47.91 1.28
CA ASP A 8 25.95 -49.27 1.43
C ASP A 8 26.30 -49.44 2.92
N ILE A 9 25.55 -50.31 3.57
CA ILE A 9 25.85 -50.75 4.92
C ILE A 9 27.25 -51.37 4.88
N ASP A 10 28.15 -50.92 5.74
CA ASP A 10 29.51 -51.47 5.80
C ASP A 10 29.48 -52.94 6.25
N ASN A 11 29.42 -53.84 5.27
CA ASN A 11 29.42 -55.28 5.49
C ASN A 11 30.68 -55.78 6.20
N ASN A 12 31.79 -55.03 6.16
CA ASN A 12 33.02 -55.41 6.86
C ASN A 12 32.83 -55.30 8.38
N THR A 13 32.12 -54.28 8.85
CA THR A 13 31.82 -54.10 10.28
C THR A 13 30.97 -55.25 10.83
N PHE A 14 29.97 -55.71 10.06
CA PHE A 14 29.22 -56.91 10.39
C PHE A 14 30.09 -58.18 10.37
N ALA A 15 30.92 -58.36 9.35
CA ALA A 15 31.81 -59.51 9.23
C ALA A 15 32.80 -59.59 10.42
N HIS A 16 33.38 -58.45 10.84
CA HIS A 16 34.26 -58.38 12.00
C HIS A 16 33.54 -58.69 13.32
N THR A 17 32.27 -58.31 13.44
CA THR A 17 31.47 -58.59 14.64
C THR A 17 31.09 -60.07 14.71
N LEU A 18 30.68 -60.66 13.58
CA LEU A 18 30.35 -62.10 13.47
C LEU A 18 31.56 -63.01 13.69
N HIS A 19 32.76 -62.60 13.27
CA HIS A 19 33.99 -63.38 13.49
C HIS A 19 34.35 -63.50 14.99
N ARG A 20 33.83 -62.61 15.85
CA ARG A 20 34.09 -62.64 17.30
C ARG A 20 33.17 -63.58 18.07
N PHE A 21 32.13 -64.12 17.43
CA PHE A 21 31.19 -65.06 18.05
C PHE A 21 31.74 -66.49 18.03
N SER A 22 31.39 -67.25 19.07
CA SER A 22 31.72 -68.66 19.17
C SER A 22 30.85 -69.52 18.23
N ASN A 23 31.30 -70.74 17.94
CA ASN A 23 30.55 -71.66 17.06
C ASN A 23 29.14 -71.97 17.58
N ASP A 24 28.97 -72.03 18.91
CA ASP A 24 27.67 -72.28 19.51
C ASP A 24 26.76 -71.05 19.41
N GLU A 25 27.31 -69.83 19.49
CA GLU A 25 26.57 -68.58 19.26
C GLU A 25 26.17 -68.38 17.79
N LEU A 26 27.01 -68.80 16.85
CA LEU A 26 26.66 -68.79 15.42
C LEU A 26 25.59 -69.84 15.10
N LYS A 27 25.63 -71.00 15.76
CA LYS A 27 24.59 -72.03 15.64
C LYS A 27 23.26 -71.58 16.23
N THR A 28 23.25 -70.86 17.35
CA THR A 28 22.00 -70.31 17.90
C THR A 28 21.43 -69.22 17.01
N LEU A 29 22.28 -68.35 16.44
CA LEU A 29 21.87 -67.34 15.46
C LEU A 29 21.19 -67.92 14.21
N ILE A 30 21.62 -69.11 13.75
CA ILE A 30 21.11 -69.74 12.52
C ILE A 30 19.92 -70.68 12.79
N ASN A 31 19.96 -71.45 13.89
CA ASN A 31 19.01 -72.56 14.10
C ASN A 31 17.86 -72.23 15.05
N ASP A 32 18.02 -71.23 15.91
CA ASP A 32 16.95 -70.78 16.81
C ASP A 32 16.32 -69.52 16.20
N ARG A 33 15.17 -69.67 15.52
CA ARG A 33 14.56 -68.53 14.81
C ARG A 33 14.14 -67.41 15.76
N GLU A 34 13.63 -67.73 16.95
CA GLU A 34 13.09 -66.71 17.85
C GLU A 34 14.22 -65.95 18.55
N ASN A 35 15.21 -66.68 19.09
CA ASN A 35 16.34 -66.06 19.77
C ASN A 35 17.42 -65.55 18.81
N GLY A 36 17.53 -66.15 17.63
CA GLY A 36 18.45 -65.75 16.56
C GLY A 36 18.01 -64.45 15.90
N ASP A 37 16.73 -64.32 15.51
CA ASP A 37 16.23 -63.09 14.88
C ASP A 37 16.32 -61.89 15.84
N ALA A 38 15.99 -62.08 17.13
CA ALA A 38 16.13 -61.03 18.14
C ALA A 38 17.60 -60.56 18.32
N LYS A 39 18.56 -61.49 18.29
CA LYS A 39 19.99 -61.18 18.42
C LYS A 39 20.56 -60.56 17.14
N ILE A 40 20.02 -60.91 15.97
CA ILE A 40 20.33 -60.24 14.70
C ILE A 40 19.78 -58.81 14.70
N ASP A 41 18.55 -58.59 15.15
CA ASP A 41 17.96 -57.26 15.28
C ASP A 41 18.74 -56.37 16.24
N GLU A 42 19.22 -56.92 17.36
CA GLU A 42 20.10 -56.23 18.30
C GLU A 42 21.42 -55.84 17.63
N LEU A 43 22.06 -56.77 16.91
CA LEU A 43 23.30 -56.52 16.16
C LEU A 43 23.13 -55.44 15.07
N ILE A 44 21.97 -55.41 14.40
CA ILE A 44 21.62 -54.39 13.41
C ILE A 44 21.43 -53.02 14.09
N LYS A 45 20.68 -52.96 15.20
CA LYS A 45 20.50 -51.71 15.98
C LYS A 45 21.81 -51.21 16.57
N ASP A 46 22.72 -52.12 16.92
CA ASP A 46 24.01 -51.77 17.49
C ASP A 46 25.06 -51.34 16.47
N HIS A 47 24.78 -51.55 15.18
CA HIS A 47 25.68 -51.17 14.10
C HIS A 47 25.94 -49.65 14.09
N PRO A 48 27.21 -49.20 14.07
CA PRO A 48 27.56 -47.79 14.24
C PRO A 48 26.97 -46.87 13.16
N GLN A 49 26.88 -47.34 11.90
CA GLN A 49 26.25 -46.58 10.81
C GLN A 49 24.74 -46.47 11.00
N ILE A 50 24.09 -47.49 11.57
CA ILE A 50 22.63 -47.48 11.81
C ILE A 50 22.31 -46.55 12.98
N LYS A 51 23.05 -46.64 14.10
CA LYS A 51 22.96 -45.68 15.20
C LYS A 51 23.17 -44.24 14.76
N LYS A 52 24.16 -44.01 13.89
CA LYS A 52 24.41 -42.67 13.33
C LYS A 52 23.22 -42.19 12.50
N LEU A 53 22.68 -43.03 11.62
CA LEU A 53 21.51 -42.69 10.80
C LEU A 53 20.26 -42.44 11.66
N GLU A 54 20.04 -43.22 12.72
CA GLU A 54 18.96 -42.99 13.68
C GLU A 54 19.12 -41.66 14.41
N SER A 55 20.32 -41.36 14.89
CA SER A 55 20.64 -40.07 15.54
C SER A 55 20.46 -38.88 14.58
N ASP A 56 20.97 -38.98 13.34
CA ASP A 56 20.81 -37.96 12.31
C ASP A 56 19.32 -37.76 11.97
N ARG A 57 18.53 -38.85 11.90
CA ARG A 57 17.08 -38.81 11.69
C ARG A 57 16.37 -38.10 12.84
N GLU A 58 16.66 -38.46 14.08
CA GLU A 58 16.07 -37.82 15.26
C GLU A 58 16.41 -36.33 15.33
N MET A 59 17.65 -35.97 15.03
CA MET A 59 18.11 -34.59 14.96
C MET A 59 17.35 -33.81 13.88
N LEU A 60 17.17 -34.39 12.69
CA LEU A 60 16.40 -33.77 11.61
C LEU A 60 14.92 -33.60 11.97
N ILE A 61 14.31 -34.60 12.61
CA ILE A 61 12.92 -34.52 13.08
C ILE A 61 12.78 -33.41 14.12
N ALA A 62 13.68 -33.36 15.11
CA ALA A 62 13.66 -32.32 16.14
C ALA A 62 13.87 -30.92 15.53
N SER A 63 14.81 -30.78 14.60
CA SER A 63 15.06 -29.51 13.90
C SER A 63 13.86 -29.07 13.05
N ASN A 64 13.27 -29.98 12.27
CA ASN A 64 12.10 -29.69 11.46
C ASN A 64 10.89 -29.30 12.33
N LYS A 65 10.68 -30.03 13.44
CA LYS A 65 9.63 -29.73 14.41
C LYS A 65 9.81 -28.35 15.02
N SER A 66 11.02 -28.02 15.48
CA SER A 66 11.33 -26.69 16.04
C SER A 66 11.09 -25.57 15.02
N LEU A 67 11.50 -25.77 13.76
CA LEU A 67 11.26 -24.82 12.67
C LEU A 67 9.76 -24.66 12.37
N ALA A 68 9.01 -25.76 12.36
CA ALA A 68 7.56 -25.73 12.14
C ALA A 68 6.85 -24.97 13.28
N GLU A 69 7.20 -25.27 14.53
CA GLU A 69 6.66 -24.59 15.71
C GLU A 69 7.01 -23.09 15.69
N TYR A 70 8.26 -22.74 15.36
CA TYR A 70 8.68 -21.35 15.21
C TYR A 70 7.86 -20.64 14.11
N ASN A 71 7.73 -21.25 12.92
CA ASN A 71 6.95 -20.68 11.82
C ASN A 71 5.47 -20.46 12.21
N VAL A 72 4.86 -21.44 12.87
CA VAL A 72 3.48 -21.33 13.38
C VAL A 72 3.37 -20.24 14.44
N SER A 73 4.34 -20.10 15.33
CA SER A 73 4.35 -19.04 16.36
C SER A 73 4.41 -17.62 15.78
N ARG A 74 4.99 -17.46 14.59
CA ARG A 74 5.15 -16.17 13.91
C ARG A 74 3.91 -15.78 13.11
N GLU A 75 3.10 -16.75 12.70
CA GLU A 75 1.91 -16.53 11.88
C GLU A 75 0.91 -15.50 12.48
N PRO A 76 0.59 -15.51 13.79
CA PRO A 76 -0.29 -14.51 14.40
C PRO A 76 0.23 -13.08 14.23
N SER A 77 1.53 -12.87 14.46
CA SER A 77 2.17 -11.55 14.34
C SER A 77 2.15 -11.06 12.89
N TYR A 78 2.46 -11.92 11.93
CA TYR A 78 2.38 -11.59 10.51
C TYR A 78 0.95 -11.26 10.08
N ARG A 79 -0.05 -12.05 10.51
CA ARG A 79 -1.45 -11.78 10.22
C ARG A 79 -1.90 -10.44 10.80
N GLN A 80 -1.52 -10.14 12.04
CA GLN A 80 -1.84 -8.86 12.69
C GLN A 80 -1.21 -7.68 11.94
N MET A 81 0.07 -7.78 11.57
CA MET A 81 0.77 -6.71 10.84
C MET A 81 0.19 -6.51 9.45
N ARG A 82 -0.13 -7.59 8.73
CA ARG A 82 -0.82 -7.53 7.44
C ARG A 82 -2.19 -6.86 7.57
N GLN A 83 -2.97 -7.23 8.59
CA GLN A 83 -4.28 -6.61 8.82
C GLN A 83 -4.16 -5.12 9.13
N SER A 84 -3.19 -4.73 9.98
CA SER A 84 -2.92 -3.33 10.29
C SER A 84 -2.56 -2.53 9.04
N LEU A 85 -1.70 -3.08 8.18
CA LEU A 85 -1.33 -2.47 6.89
C LEU A 85 -2.55 -2.29 5.98
N VAL A 86 -3.37 -3.32 5.83
CA VAL A 86 -4.60 -3.26 5.02
C VAL A 86 -5.56 -2.20 5.56
N ASN A 87 -5.74 -2.13 6.89
CA ASN A 87 -6.60 -1.15 7.53
C ASN A 87 -6.10 0.28 7.31
N SER A 88 -4.80 0.53 7.53
CA SER A 88 -4.18 1.85 7.34
C SER A 88 -4.22 2.29 5.87
N HIS A 89 -4.01 1.37 4.94
CA HIS A 89 -4.13 1.66 3.51
C HIS A 89 -5.58 1.97 3.11
N LYS A 90 -6.56 1.24 3.67
CA LYS A 90 -7.98 1.52 3.45
C LYS A 90 -8.35 2.91 3.98
N GLU A 91 -7.98 3.22 5.22
CA GLU A 91 -8.19 4.52 5.85
C GLU A 91 -7.58 5.65 5.01
N THR A 92 -6.33 5.48 4.57
CA THR A 92 -5.64 6.48 3.72
C THR A 92 -6.40 6.73 2.41
N ASN A 93 -6.91 5.68 1.77
CA ASN A 93 -7.70 5.83 0.54
C ASN A 93 -9.05 6.48 0.79
N ASP A 94 -9.71 6.18 1.90
CA ASP A 94 -10.97 6.79 2.28
C ASP A 94 -10.78 8.30 2.57
N LEU A 95 -9.74 8.68 3.33
CA LEU A 95 -9.37 10.08 3.53
C LEU A 95 -9.01 10.78 2.22
N LYS A 96 -8.25 10.12 1.33
CA LYS A 96 -7.90 10.68 0.02
C LYS A 96 -9.17 11.01 -0.78
N ARG A 97 -10.12 10.08 -0.84
CA ARG A 97 -11.42 10.32 -1.52
C ARG A 97 -12.19 11.47 -0.88
N GLU A 98 -12.19 11.57 0.45
CA GLU A 98 -12.83 12.68 1.15
C GLU A 98 -12.21 14.03 0.80
N VAL A 99 -10.87 14.09 0.76
CA VAL A 99 -10.12 15.29 0.36
C VAL A 99 -10.41 15.64 -1.10
N GLU A 100 -10.42 14.68 -2.02
CA GLU A 100 -10.75 14.91 -3.43
C GLU A 100 -12.19 15.41 -3.61
N SER A 101 -13.14 14.88 -2.84
CA SER A 101 -14.53 15.34 -2.81
C SER A 101 -14.64 16.78 -2.29
N LYS A 102 -13.99 17.09 -1.16
CA LYS A 102 -13.95 18.45 -0.59
C LYS A 102 -13.27 19.43 -1.55
N LYS A 103 -12.17 19.04 -2.19
CA LYS A 103 -11.50 19.84 -3.21
C LYS A 103 -12.42 20.12 -4.39
N SER A 104 -13.10 19.10 -4.91
CA SER A 104 -14.04 19.28 -6.03
C SER A 104 -15.18 20.24 -5.68
N LYS A 105 -15.73 20.16 -4.47
CA LYS A 105 -16.73 21.11 -3.97
C LYS A 105 -16.17 22.53 -3.84
N LEU A 106 -14.93 22.67 -3.35
CA LEU A 106 -14.27 23.96 -3.24
C LEU A 106 -14.03 24.59 -4.61
N GLU A 107 -13.58 23.80 -5.59
CA GLU A 107 -13.41 24.26 -6.98
C GLU A 107 -14.74 24.69 -7.60
N GLU A 108 -15.83 23.96 -7.35
CA GLU A 108 -17.16 24.34 -7.83
C GLU A 108 -17.63 25.66 -7.21
N ILE A 109 -17.52 25.82 -5.89
CA ILE A 109 -17.84 27.07 -5.21
C ILE A 109 -16.96 28.20 -5.76
N ASN A 110 -15.66 27.98 -5.92
CA ASN A 110 -14.73 28.97 -6.45
C ASN A 110 -15.05 29.37 -7.89
N ARG A 111 -15.57 28.46 -8.73
CA ARG A 111 -16.08 28.78 -10.07
C ARG A 111 -17.35 29.63 -10.01
N GLN A 112 -18.32 29.25 -9.18
CA GLN A 112 -19.59 29.96 -9.03
C GLN A 112 -19.39 31.36 -8.43
N THR A 113 -18.52 31.48 -7.43
CA THR A 113 -18.20 32.73 -6.74
C THR A 113 -16.90 33.35 -7.23
N SER A 114 -16.46 33.01 -8.44
CA SER A 114 -15.24 33.59 -8.97
C SER A 114 -15.40 35.11 -9.03
N LEU A 115 -14.33 35.85 -8.74
CA LEU A 115 -14.38 37.31 -8.77
C LEU A 115 -14.76 37.82 -10.17
N ASP A 116 -14.33 37.12 -11.22
CA ASP A 116 -14.66 37.43 -12.61
C ASP A 116 -16.16 37.24 -12.88
N THR A 117 -16.76 36.14 -12.41
CA THR A 117 -18.22 35.91 -12.51
C THR A 117 -18.98 37.02 -11.78
N THR A 118 -18.56 37.36 -10.56
CA THR A 118 -19.20 38.40 -9.75
C THR A 118 -19.11 39.78 -10.42
N LEU A 119 -17.97 40.08 -11.04
CA LEU A 119 -17.73 41.32 -11.76
C LEU A 119 -18.61 41.43 -13.00
N ALA A 120 -18.74 40.36 -13.80
CA ALA A 120 -19.62 40.34 -14.95
C ALA A 120 -21.11 40.50 -14.57
N LEU A 121 -21.55 39.83 -13.49
CA LEU A 121 -22.90 39.99 -12.96
C LEU A 121 -23.16 41.42 -12.47
N LEU A 122 -22.20 42.03 -11.78
CA LEU A 122 -22.33 43.39 -11.27
C LEU A 122 -22.33 44.43 -12.41
N GLN A 123 -21.54 44.22 -13.46
CA GLN A 123 -21.58 45.03 -14.68
C GLN A 123 -22.95 44.98 -15.33
N THR A 124 -23.51 43.78 -15.49
CA THR A 124 -24.86 43.57 -16.05
C THR A 124 -25.91 44.29 -15.20
N ALA A 125 -25.88 44.09 -13.89
CA ALA A 125 -26.82 44.76 -12.97
C ALA A 125 -26.64 46.29 -12.90
N ALA A 126 -25.44 46.82 -13.21
CA ALA A 126 -25.20 48.26 -13.32
C ALA A 126 -25.83 48.83 -14.59
N ALA A 127 -25.66 48.13 -15.72
CA ALA A 127 -26.28 48.48 -17.00
C ALA A 127 -27.81 48.40 -16.94
N GLU A 128 -28.37 47.35 -16.34
CA GLU A 128 -29.81 47.22 -16.12
C GLU A 128 -30.37 48.39 -15.29
N ALA A 129 -29.70 48.78 -14.21
CA ALA A 129 -30.13 49.91 -13.40
C ALA A 129 -30.02 51.27 -14.13
N GLU A 130 -29.06 51.40 -15.05
CA GLU A 130 -28.95 52.56 -15.93
C GLU A 130 -30.11 52.61 -16.94
N GLU A 131 -30.38 51.49 -17.61
CA GLU A 131 -31.50 51.35 -18.55
C GLU A 131 -32.86 51.60 -17.88
N GLU A 132 -33.06 51.10 -16.65
CA GLU A 132 -34.26 51.41 -15.85
C GLU A 132 -34.38 52.92 -15.56
N SER A 133 -33.26 53.58 -15.23
CA SER A 133 -33.26 55.04 -15.00
C SER A 133 -33.58 55.83 -16.26
N ASP A 134 -33.07 55.39 -17.42
CA ASP A 134 -33.35 55.99 -18.72
C ASP A 134 -34.80 55.75 -19.15
N THR A 135 -35.34 54.57 -18.85
CA THR A 135 -36.75 54.25 -19.07
C THR A 135 -37.66 55.18 -18.27
N ILE A 136 -37.32 55.45 -17.01
CA ILE A 136 -38.07 56.41 -16.16
C ILE A 136 -37.98 57.82 -16.75
N ALA A 137 -36.79 58.24 -17.22
CA ALA A 137 -36.62 59.54 -17.87
C ALA A 137 -37.46 59.67 -19.15
N ASN A 138 -37.47 58.64 -19.99
CA ASN A 138 -38.26 58.61 -21.22
C ASN A 138 -39.78 58.69 -20.94
N LYS A 139 -40.27 57.97 -19.91
CA LYS A 139 -41.68 58.05 -19.48
C LYS A 139 -42.07 59.46 -19.02
N PHE A 140 -41.18 60.14 -18.30
CA PHE A 140 -41.42 61.52 -17.89
C PHE A 140 -41.47 62.47 -19.11
N LEU A 141 -40.56 62.32 -20.08
CA LEU A 141 -40.59 63.11 -21.32
C LEU A 141 -41.84 62.84 -22.17
N ALA A 142 -42.37 61.62 -22.13
CA ALA A 142 -43.65 61.25 -22.73
C ALA A 142 -44.88 61.76 -21.96
N SER A 143 -44.69 62.50 -20.86
CA SER A 143 -45.75 62.97 -19.95
C SER A 143 -46.57 61.84 -19.30
N GLU A 144 -45.98 60.64 -19.17
CA GLU A 144 -46.61 59.48 -18.52
C GLU A 144 -46.41 59.46 -17.00
N LEU A 145 -45.53 60.30 -16.46
CA LEU A 145 -45.22 60.43 -15.04
C LEU A 145 -45.38 61.87 -14.56
N THR A 146 -45.86 62.05 -13.33
CA THR A 146 -45.84 63.36 -12.67
C THR A 146 -44.42 63.72 -12.23
N LEU A 147 -44.17 65.01 -11.98
CA LEU A 147 -42.85 65.49 -11.56
C LEU A 147 -42.38 64.83 -10.25
N ASP A 148 -43.28 64.66 -9.28
CA ASP A 148 -42.94 64.12 -7.96
C ASP A 148 -42.64 62.61 -8.02
N GLU A 149 -43.41 61.87 -8.82
CA GLU A 149 -43.16 60.45 -9.11
C GLU A 149 -41.84 60.25 -9.87
N PHE A 150 -41.57 61.11 -10.86
CA PHE A 150 -40.30 61.10 -11.60
C PHE A 150 -39.12 61.32 -10.67
N LEU A 151 -39.14 62.38 -9.85
CA LEU A 151 -38.03 62.69 -8.94
C LEU A 151 -37.77 61.54 -7.97
N THR A 152 -38.81 60.95 -7.41
CA THR A 152 -38.67 59.84 -6.47
C THR A 152 -38.04 58.61 -7.13
N GLN A 153 -38.59 58.16 -8.27
CA GLN A 153 -38.14 56.94 -8.94
C GLN A 153 -36.78 57.11 -9.63
N PHE A 154 -36.58 58.23 -10.32
CA PHE A 154 -35.36 58.50 -11.07
C PHE A 154 -34.15 58.66 -10.14
N LEU A 155 -34.28 59.43 -9.05
CA LEU A 155 -33.17 59.62 -8.12
C LEU A 155 -32.76 58.31 -7.45
N ASP A 156 -33.72 57.45 -7.08
CA ASP A 156 -33.43 56.15 -6.49
C ASP A 156 -32.68 55.23 -7.47
N LYS A 157 -33.19 55.08 -8.70
CA LYS A 157 -32.56 54.24 -9.72
C LYS A 157 -31.23 54.79 -10.20
N ARG A 158 -31.10 56.10 -10.39
CA ARG A 158 -29.83 56.73 -10.81
C ARG A 158 -28.76 56.62 -9.73
N LYS A 159 -29.14 56.77 -8.45
CA LYS A 159 -28.25 56.51 -7.32
C LYS A 159 -27.79 55.06 -7.29
N LEU A 160 -28.71 54.10 -7.48
CA LEU A 160 -28.38 52.68 -7.53
C LEU A 160 -27.41 52.34 -8.68
N SER A 161 -27.67 52.87 -9.88
CA SER A 161 -26.80 52.72 -11.05
C SER A 161 -25.38 53.24 -10.76
N HIS A 162 -25.24 54.47 -10.28
CA HIS A 162 -23.93 55.03 -9.95
C HIS A 162 -23.20 54.23 -8.86
N LEU A 163 -23.92 53.78 -7.83
CA LEU A 163 -23.34 52.97 -6.77
C LEU A 163 -22.84 51.61 -7.30
N ARG A 164 -23.60 50.94 -8.18
CA ARG A 164 -23.16 49.69 -8.83
C ARG A 164 -21.98 49.91 -9.78
N ARG A 165 -21.96 51.03 -10.52
CA ARG A 165 -20.84 51.40 -11.39
C ARG A 165 -19.54 51.61 -10.60
N ILE A 166 -19.58 52.37 -9.51
CA ILE A 166 -18.42 52.58 -8.64
C ILE A 166 -17.95 51.26 -8.01
N LYS A 167 -18.87 50.42 -7.54
CA LYS A 167 -18.52 49.09 -7.01
C LYS A 167 -17.88 48.19 -8.06
N THR A 168 -18.33 48.27 -9.31
CA THR A 168 -17.74 47.56 -10.44
C THR A 168 -16.31 48.01 -10.68
N GLU A 169 -16.07 49.32 -10.77
CA GLU A 169 -14.73 49.89 -10.97
C GLU A 169 -13.77 49.47 -9.84
N LYS A 170 -14.25 49.45 -8.60
CA LYS A 170 -13.46 49.01 -7.44
C LYS A 170 -13.19 47.52 -7.43
N LEU A 171 -14.16 46.70 -7.82
CA LEU A 171 -13.97 45.26 -7.96
C LEU A 171 -12.97 44.94 -9.08
N MET A 172 -13.06 45.63 -10.21
CA MET A 172 -12.08 45.53 -11.32
C MET A 172 -10.66 45.86 -10.87
N GLU A 173 -10.49 46.95 -10.11
CA GLU A 173 -9.20 47.35 -9.54
C GLU A 173 -8.64 46.26 -8.61
N TYR A 174 -9.49 45.70 -7.75
CA TYR A 174 -9.14 44.62 -6.84
C TYR A 174 -8.73 43.34 -7.58
N VAL A 175 -9.49 42.91 -8.57
CA VAL A 175 -9.19 41.73 -9.40
C VAL A 175 -7.83 41.87 -10.09
N ARG A 176 -7.57 43.03 -10.71
CA ARG A 176 -6.28 43.30 -11.39
C ARG A 176 -5.10 43.24 -10.40
N LYS A 177 -5.26 43.83 -9.21
CA LYS A 177 -4.23 43.80 -8.17
C LYS A 177 -3.97 42.38 -7.68
N ASN A 178 -5.02 41.58 -7.48
CA ASN A 178 -4.89 40.21 -7.00
C ASN A 178 -4.18 39.31 -8.03
N GLN A 179 -4.52 39.42 -9.32
CA GLN A 179 -3.84 38.70 -10.40
C GLN A 179 -2.33 39.03 -10.47
N SER A 180 -1.95 40.28 -10.16
CA SER A 180 -0.55 40.73 -10.11
C SER A 180 0.21 40.16 -8.90
N SER A 181 -0.49 39.80 -7.82
CA SER A 181 0.07 39.13 -6.64
C SER A 181 0.25 37.62 -6.85
N TYR A 182 -0.64 36.95 -7.58
CA TYR A 182 -0.51 35.51 -7.89
C TYR A 182 0.58 35.21 -8.93
N ASN A 183 0.88 36.14 -9.84
CA ASN A 183 1.97 36.00 -10.82
C ASN A 183 3.40 36.19 -10.24
N GLN A 184 3.52 36.46 -8.93
CA GLN A 184 4.81 36.53 -8.23
C GLN A 184 5.11 35.27 -7.40
N MET A 185 4.27 34.23 -7.49
CA MET A 185 4.66 32.90 -7.05
C MET A 185 5.60 32.29 -8.09
N PRO A 186 6.80 31.81 -7.72
CA PRO A 186 7.67 31.14 -8.66
C PRO A 186 6.94 29.94 -9.22
N THR A 187 6.72 29.93 -10.54
CA THR A 187 6.22 28.76 -11.25
C THR A 187 7.30 27.70 -11.18
N THR A 188 7.22 26.80 -10.20
CA THR A 188 8.01 25.57 -10.22
C THR A 188 7.36 24.64 -11.23
N SER A 189 7.76 24.80 -12.49
CA SER A 189 7.66 23.73 -13.48
C SER A 189 8.26 22.46 -12.88
N ASN A 190 7.49 21.38 -12.85
CA ASN A 190 7.94 19.99 -12.70
C ASN A 190 9.09 19.71 -11.72
N ALA A 191 8.95 20.11 -10.46
CA ALA A 191 9.76 19.54 -9.39
C ALA A 191 8.86 19.08 -8.25
N THR A 192 8.64 17.77 -8.18
CA THR A 192 8.28 17.09 -6.93
C THR A 192 9.12 17.67 -5.79
N PRO A 193 8.53 18.07 -4.65
CA PRO A 193 9.32 18.54 -3.52
C PRO A 193 10.32 17.44 -3.16
N PRO A 194 11.61 17.76 -2.96
CA PRO A 194 12.56 16.78 -2.46
C PRO A 194 12.13 16.49 -1.03
N TYR A 195 11.38 15.40 -0.84
CA TYR A 195 11.34 14.77 0.46
C TYR A 195 12.79 14.64 0.93
N PRO A 196 13.11 14.99 2.19
CA PRO A 196 14.42 14.68 2.71
C PRO A 196 14.60 13.18 2.54
N LEU A 197 15.54 12.78 1.69
CA LEU A 197 15.96 11.40 1.52
C LEU A 197 16.50 10.98 2.89
N ARG A 198 15.62 10.46 3.75
CA ARG A 198 16.05 9.72 4.93
C ARG A 198 16.92 8.59 4.38
N PRO A 199 18.17 8.47 4.84
CA PRO A 199 18.95 7.27 4.56
C PRO A 199 18.09 6.06 4.92
N ALA A 200 17.99 5.10 4.00
CA ALA A 200 17.30 3.86 4.30
C ALA A 200 17.87 3.31 5.62
N PRO A 201 17.02 2.89 6.58
CA PRO A 201 17.52 2.26 7.78
C PRO A 201 18.41 1.08 7.36
N PRO A 202 19.57 0.89 8.00
CA PRO A 202 20.45 -0.22 7.68
C PRO A 202 19.65 -1.52 7.75
N PRO A 203 19.90 -2.48 6.83
CA PRO A 203 19.24 -3.77 6.92
C PRO A 203 19.47 -4.34 8.32
N PRO A 204 18.44 -4.94 8.96
CA PRO A 204 18.61 -5.53 10.28
C PRO A 204 19.80 -6.48 10.23
N SER A 205 20.83 -6.15 11.01
CA SER A 205 21.97 -7.03 11.24
C SER A 205 21.46 -8.21 12.03
N PHE A 206 20.96 -9.23 11.32
CA PHE A 206 20.73 -10.53 11.89
C PHE A 206 22.12 -11.11 12.18
N GLY A 207 22.49 -11.10 13.46
CA GLY A 207 23.65 -11.83 13.96
C GLY A 207 23.64 -13.24 13.36
N ALA A 208 24.80 -13.63 12.85
CA ALA A 208 25.01 -14.89 12.17
C ALA A 208 24.48 -16.06 13.01
N GLN A 209 23.30 -16.56 12.64
CA GLN A 209 22.68 -17.82 13.08
C GLN A 209 21.35 -18.00 12.34
N MET A 210 21.42 -18.15 11.01
CA MET A 210 20.31 -18.69 10.21
C MET A 210 20.83 -19.94 9.50
N PRO A 211 20.14 -21.09 9.58
CA PRO A 211 20.51 -22.25 8.79
C PRO A 211 20.30 -21.95 7.29
N PRO A 212 21.17 -22.46 6.40
CA PRO A 212 21.16 -22.08 4.99
C PRO A 212 19.91 -22.64 4.29
N TYR A 213 19.05 -21.75 3.79
CA TYR A 213 18.02 -22.13 2.83
C TYR A 213 18.68 -22.37 1.45
N PRO A 214 18.32 -23.44 0.72
CA PRO A 214 18.84 -23.70 -0.61
C PRO A 214 18.30 -22.66 -1.59
N MET A 215 19.20 -21.81 -2.09
CA MET A 215 18.93 -20.89 -3.20
C MET A 215 18.83 -21.70 -4.50
N VAL A 216 17.61 -21.91 -4.99
CA VAL A 216 17.39 -22.40 -6.35
C VAL A 216 17.50 -21.21 -7.29
N ALA A 217 18.54 -21.18 -8.12
CA ALA A 217 18.71 -20.19 -9.18
C ALA A 217 17.64 -20.44 -10.25
N ASN A 218 16.57 -19.65 -10.23
CA ASN A 218 15.64 -19.55 -11.36
C ASN A 218 15.76 -18.13 -11.93
N PRO A 219 15.94 -17.95 -13.25
CA PRO A 219 16.03 -16.62 -13.84
C PRO A 219 14.68 -15.92 -13.72
N ALA A 220 14.68 -14.72 -13.13
CA ALA A 220 13.50 -13.89 -12.98
C ALA A 220 12.95 -13.47 -14.36
N PRO A 221 11.63 -13.56 -14.63
CA PRO A 221 11.06 -12.87 -15.77
C PRO A 221 10.92 -11.39 -15.42
N ILE A 222 11.57 -10.55 -16.23
CA ILE A 222 11.32 -9.12 -16.34
C ILE A 222 9.87 -8.93 -16.80
N GLY A 223 9.07 -8.22 -16.01
CA GLY A 223 7.73 -7.79 -16.40
C GLY A 223 6.83 -7.49 -15.21
N TYR A 224 6.64 -6.21 -14.89
CA TYR A 224 5.52 -5.78 -14.05
C TYR A 224 4.24 -5.87 -14.91
N PRO A 225 3.20 -6.63 -14.49
CA PRO A 225 1.91 -6.52 -15.15
C PRO A 225 1.19 -5.25 -14.70
N SER A 226 0.62 -4.58 -15.70
CA SER A 226 -0.21 -3.39 -15.63
C SER A 226 -1.42 -3.56 -14.69
N ALA A 227 -1.92 -2.42 -14.23
CA ALA A 227 -2.99 -2.23 -13.26
C ALA A 227 -4.31 -2.90 -13.67
N ALA A 228 -4.62 -4.05 -13.06
CA ALA A 228 -5.98 -4.54 -12.83
C ALA A 228 -5.92 -5.86 -12.04
N ASN A 229 -5.60 -5.81 -10.74
CA ASN A 229 -6.00 -6.81 -9.74
C ASN A 229 -5.51 -6.39 -8.35
N THR A 230 -6.44 -6.17 -7.42
CA THR A 230 -6.19 -5.67 -6.06
C THR A 230 -5.86 -6.79 -5.07
N ASP A 231 -5.13 -7.84 -5.49
CA ASP A 231 -4.73 -8.92 -4.59
C ASP A 231 -3.22 -8.92 -4.32
N PHE A 232 -2.90 -8.87 -3.02
CA PHE A 232 -1.54 -8.87 -2.48
C PHE A 232 -0.79 -10.15 -2.91
N PRO A 233 0.52 -10.06 -3.24
CA PRO A 233 1.27 -11.11 -3.95
C PRO A 233 1.62 -12.37 -3.13
N PHE A 234 1.04 -12.55 -1.94
CA PHE A 234 1.28 -13.71 -1.09
C PHE A 234 -0.04 -14.31 -0.61
N SER A 235 -0.81 -14.83 -1.55
CA SER A 235 -1.87 -15.80 -1.27
C SER A 235 -1.26 -17.20 -1.34
N ARG A 236 -1.34 -17.94 -0.22
CA ARG A 236 -0.82 -19.32 -0.09
C ARG A 236 -1.48 -20.24 -1.13
N PRO A 237 -0.76 -21.23 -1.70
CA PRO A 237 -1.40 -22.31 -2.45
C PRO A 237 -2.29 -23.14 -1.51
N THR A 238 -3.57 -23.25 -1.84
CA THR A 238 -4.47 -24.23 -1.23
C THR A 238 -4.17 -25.59 -1.85
N PHE A 239 -3.54 -26.48 -1.09
CA PHE A 239 -3.51 -27.90 -1.44
C PHE A 239 -4.79 -28.57 -0.89
N ARG A 240 -5.58 -29.13 -1.81
CA ARG A 240 -6.59 -30.16 -1.52
C ARG A 240 -5.93 -31.52 -1.56
#